data_AF-A0A1G2BQP8-F1
#
_entry.id   AF-A0A1G2BQP8-F1
#
_cell.length_a   1.000
_cell.length_b   1.000
_cell.length_c   1.000
_cell.angle_alpha   90.00
_cell.angle_beta   90.00
_cell.angle_gamma   90.00
#
_symmetry.space_group_name_H-M   'P 1'
#
loop_
_entity.id
_entity.type
_entity.pdbx_description
1 polymer ?
#
loop_
_entity_poly.entity_id
_entity_poly.type
_entity_poly.pdbx_seq_one_letter_code
_entity_poly.pdbx_strand_id
1 'polypeptide(L)'
;MKQLMRKLLSIIILLSILAPLPSWGALSFSDEIKSIYNSYSNYLDTQWTGSGWNYSVPSRHYQETDKNSASNLRMQATLATAYRFRTDEESARKIRAAIVSVLGPDKPMVHSIKNQGKTVSTRSFHDMIGLYLALRVLEEREDVFGWAEKALLIGKIEQIFPWALAGLDNENRALLSAAYGLAILHHPLTNFSPALQKRYAKQIRDKIKVGLKAVDSSGVYHESAGKQYSLHYHLVSALMLSYLGQNLPDKNYAALARKMLTRTHGWYKLGKLNWQGSFRPTGIGLQTVLLRALGEKYLGNKNWLSYWQAEKKNRGFIDAAHPQRLVWKDDVDNTLNDDYSFMNMAELFIRIAEPL
;
A
#
# COMPACT_ATOMS: atom_id res chain seq x y z
N MET A 1 63.13 -29.32 -6.14
CA MET A 1 62.03 -29.27 -7.15
C MET A 1 60.72 -29.94 -6.69
N LYS A 2 60.70 -31.17 -6.14
CA LYS A 2 59.45 -31.85 -5.74
C LYS A 2 58.64 -31.16 -4.62
N GLN A 3 59.26 -30.33 -3.79
CA GLN A 3 58.58 -29.62 -2.69
C GLN A 3 57.88 -28.32 -3.13
N LEU A 4 58.28 -27.75 -4.28
CA LEU A 4 57.67 -26.54 -4.84
C LEU A 4 56.36 -26.86 -5.58
N MET A 5 56.28 -28.02 -6.25
CA MET A 5 55.07 -28.48 -6.95
C MET A 5 53.93 -28.86 -6.00
N ARG A 6 54.20 -29.35 -4.78
CA ARG A 6 53.15 -29.67 -3.81
C ARG A 6 52.48 -28.41 -3.23
N LYS A 7 53.19 -27.29 -3.09
CA LYS A 7 52.59 -26.02 -2.67
C LYS A 7 51.76 -25.37 -3.77
N LEU A 8 52.13 -25.51 -5.04
CA LEU A 8 51.31 -25.02 -6.16
C LEU A 8 50.02 -25.84 -6.34
N LEU A 9 50.04 -27.16 -6.12
CA LEU A 9 48.83 -27.98 -6.25
C LEU A 9 47.81 -27.72 -5.14
N SER A 10 48.26 -27.40 -3.91
CA SER A 10 47.39 -27.00 -2.81
C SER A 10 46.79 -25.60 -2.99
N ILE A 11 47.46 -24.70 -3.72
CA ILE A 11 46.96 -23.36 -4.02
C ILE A 11 45.92 -23.41 -5.16
N ILE A 12 46.08 -24.29 -6.14
CA ILE A 12 45.13 -24.44 -7.27
C ILE A 12 43.82 -25.10 -6.83
N ILE A 13 43.85 -26.01 -5.84
CA ILE A 13 42.64 -26.63 -5.28
C ILE A 13 41.92 -25.69 -4.29
N LEU A 14 42.61 -24.73 -3.67
CA LEU A 14 41.96 -23.71 -2.82
C LEU A 14 41.37 -22.53 -3.62
N LEU A 15 41.77 -22.35 -4.88
CA LEU A 15 41.28 -21.28 -5.77
C LEU A 15 40.08 -21.68 -6.66
N SER A 16 39.55 -22.90 -6.49
CA SER A 16 38.44 -23.42 -7.32
C SER A 16 37.13 -23.67 -6.53
N ILE A 17 37.03 -23.24 -5.27
CA ILE A 17 35.78 -23.30 -4.47
C ILE A 17 35.26 -21.90 -4.07
N LEU A 18 35.85 -20.83 -4.61
CA LEU A 18 35.29 -19.47 -4.52
C LEU A 18 35.02 -18.96 -5.94
N ALA A 19 34.23 -19.71 -6.70
CA ALA A 19 33.37 -19.02 -7.65
C ALA A 19 32.50 -18.07 -6.80
N PRO A 20 32.49 -16.75 -7.07
CA PRO A 20 31.43 -15.94 -6.54
C PRO A 20 30.15 -16.65 -6.92
N LEU A 21 29.27 -16.94 -5.94
CA LEU A 21 27.87 -17.13 -6.26
C LEU A 21 27.54 -16.00 -7.24
N PRO A 22 26.86 -16.28 -8.37
CA PRO A 22 26.49 -15.21 -9.29
C PRO A 22 25.91 -14.12 -8.40
N SER A 23 26.49 -12.92 -8.46
CA SER A 23 25.86 -11.77 -7.85
C SER A 23 24.57 -11.61 -8.65
N TRP A 24 23.53 -12.33 -8.25
CA TRP A 24 22.15 -11.93 -8.47
C TRP A 24 22.15 -10.53 -7.90
N GLY A 25 22.35 -9.54 -8.78
CA GLY A 25 22.45 -8.15 -8.38
C GLY A 25 21.25 -7.91 -7.48
N ALA A 26 21.49 -7.48 -6.24
CA ALA A 26 20.40 -7.23 -5.31
C ALA A 26 19.43 -6.32 -6.05
N LEU A 27 18.21 -6.82 -6.33
CA LEU A 27 17.19 -6.04 -6.99
C LEU A 27 17.06 -4.73 -6.22
N SER A 28 16.97 -3.60 -6.94
CA SER A 28 16.64 -2.33 -6.29
C SER A 28 15.33 -2.50 -5.52
N PHE A 29 15.09 -1.68 -4.50
CA PHE A 29 13.84 -1.79 -3.75
C PHE A 29 12.65 -1.60 -4.68
N SER A 30 12.71 -0.65 -5.61
CA SER A 30 11.74 -0.50 -6.70
C SER A 30 11.55 -1.78 -7.53
N ASP A 31 12.62 -2.45 -7.98
CA ASP A 31 12.48 -3.67 -8.78
C ASP A 31 11.86 -4.83 -8.00
N GLU A 32 12.12 -4.89 -6.70
CA GLU A 32 11.45 -5.86 -5.85
C GLU A 32 9.96 -5.55 -5.72
N ILE A 33 9.56 -4.29 -5.52
CA ILE A 33 8.15 -3.91 -5.50
C ILE A 33 7.49 -4.25 -6.86
N LYS A 34 8.15 -3.95 -7.99
CA LYS A 34 7.67 -4.34 -9.32
C LYS A 34 7.46 -5.85 -9.44
N SER A 35 8.40 -6.65 -8.93
CA SER A 35 8.29 -8.11 -8.92
C SER A 35 7.08 -8.60 -8.13
N ILE A 36 6.79 -7.97 -6.98
CA ILE A 36 5.60 -8.28 -6.17
C ILE A 36 4.31 -8.02 -6.95
N TYR A 37 4.23 -6.88 -7.65
CA TYR A 37 3.07 -6.50 -8.46
C TYR A 37 2.87 -7.49 -9.61
N ASN A 38 3.95 -7.80 -10.33
CA ASN A 38 3.91 -8.76 -11.44
C ASN A 38 3.49 -10.15 -10.97
N SER A 39 4.06 -10.67 -9.87
CA SER A 39 3.61 -11.94 -9.30
C SER A 39 2.12 -11.91 -8.95
N TYR A 40 1.67 -10.89 -8.23
CA TYR A 40 0.27 -10.84 -7.83
C TYR A 40 -0.69 -10.69 -9.01
N SER A 41 -0.33 -9.91 -10.03
CA SER A 41 -1.12 -9.76 -11.25
C SER A 41 -1.28 -11.08 -12.02
N ASN A 42 -0.27 -11.97 -11.98
CA ASN A 42 -0.39 -13.31 -12.57
C ASN A 42 -1.39 -14.18 -11.80
N TYR A 43 -1.41 -14.08 -10.46
CA TYR A 43 -2.47 -14.72 -9.68
C TYR A 43 -3.85 -14.15 -10.04
N LEU A 44 -3.97 -12.82 -10.17
CA LEU A 44 -5.21 -12.17 -10.53
C LEU A 44 -5.75 -12.60 -11.90
N ASP A 45 -4.90 -13.00 -12.85
CA ASP A 45 -5.37 -13.58 -14.12
C ASP A 45 -6.26 -14.81 -13.91
N THR A 46 -5.98 -15.60 -12.87
CA THR A 46 -6.77 -16.79 -12.51
C THR A 46 -8.08 -16.47 -11.77
N GLN A 47 -8.22 -15.24 -11.28
CA GLN A 47 -9.38 -14.79 -10.50
C GLN A 47 -10.30 -13.86 -11.29
N TRP A 48 -9.97 -13.57 -12.55
CA TRP A 48 -10.73 -12.66 -13.40
C TRP A 48 -12.08 -13.24 -13.80
N THR A 49 -13.15 -12.47 -13.56
CA THR A 49 -14.55 -12.87 -13.82
C THR A 49 -15.13 -12.22 -15.08
N GLY A 50 -14.34 -11.49 -15.85
CA GLY A 50 -14.80 -10.69 -16.99
C GLY A 50 -15.18 -9.24 -16.65
N SER A 51 -15.60 -8.96 -15.41
CA SER A 51 -16.00 -7.62 -14.95
C SER A 51 -15.28 -7.13 -13.68
N GLY A 52 -14.39 -7.97 -13.14
CA GLY A 52 -13.70 -7.75 -11.88
C GLY A 52 -12.99 -9.02 -11.41
N TRP A 53 -12.50 -9.01 -10.19
CA TRP A 53 -11.81 -10.14 -9.57
C TRP A 53 -12.46 -10.55 -8.27
N ASN A 54 -12.36 -11.84 -7.96
CA ASN A 54 -12.74 -12.37 -6.66
C ASN A 54 -11.56 -12.30 -5.70
N TYR A 55 -11.79 -11.68 -4.54
CA TYR A 55 -10.81 -11.59 -3.46
C TYR A 55 -11.10 -12.63 -2.41
N SER A 56 -10.03 -13.22 -1.89
CA SER A 56 -10.11 -14.21 -0.82
C SER A 56 -9.63 -13.57 0.49
N VAL A 57 -10.60 -13.06 1.26
CA VAL A 57 -10.42 -12.59 2.64
C VAL A 57 -11.38 -13.41 3.53
N PRO A 58 -11.05 -14.68 3.83
CA PRO A 58 -11.92 -15.57 4.60
C PRO A 58 -11.93 -15.29 6.11
N SER A 59 -11.05 -14.42 6.62
CA SER A 59 -10.99 -14.05 8.03
C SER A 59 -12.35 -13.52 8.53
N ARG A 60 -12.75 -13.95 9.73
CA ARG A 60 -13.95 -13.49 10.43
C ARG A 60 -13.69 -12.19 11.18
N HIS A 61 -12.43 -11.87 11.43
CA HIS A 61 -11.98 -10.65 12.10
C HIS A 61 -11.87 -9.46 11.14
N TYR A 62 -11.65 -9.74 9.86
CA TYR A 62 -11.57 -8.76 8.81
C TYR A 62 -12.75 -8.97 7.87
N GLN A 63 -13.89 -8.34 8.19
CA GLN A 63 -15.10 -8.39 7.38
C GLN A 63 -14.93 -7.56 6.10
N GLU A 64 -14.10 -8.02 5.17
CA GLU A 64 -14.15 -7.59 3.77
C GLU A 64 -15.29 -8.36 3.10
N THR A 65 -16.52 -7.91 3.33
CA THR A 65 -17.72 -8.58 2.78
C THR A 65 -17.92 -8.28 1.29
N ASP A 66 -17.11 -7.40 0.72
CA ASP A 66 -17.05 -7.14 -0.71
C ASP A 66 -15.95 -7.98 -1.34
N LYS A 67 -16.28 -9.21 -1.69
CA LYS A 67 -15.34 -10.15 -2.32
C LYS A 67 -15.25 -9.97 -3.83
N ASN A 68 -16.09 -9.13 -4.43
CA ASN A 68 -16.10 -8.86 -5.86
C ASN A 68 -15.84 -7.36 -6.10
N SER A 69 -14.86 -7.02 -6.93
CA SER A 69 -14.50 -5.63 -7.20
C SER A 69 -15.51 -4.84 -8.05
N ALA A 70 -16.51 -5.46 -8.68
CA ALA A 70 -17.30 -4.86 -9.77
C ALA A 70 -17.91 -3.47 -9.49
N SER A 71 -18.23 -3.13 -8.24
CA SER A 71 -18.76 -1.80 -7.84
C SER A 71 -17.86 -0.99 -6.91
N ASN A 72 -16.66 -1.50 -6.62
CA ASN A 72 -15.78 -0.96 -5.58
C ASN A 72 -14.58 -0.26 -6.21
N LEU A 73 -14.59 1.08 -6.14
CA LEU A 73 -13.55 1.93 -6.70
C LEU A 73 -12.15 1.57 -6.19
N ARG A 74 -11.99 1.37 -4.87
CA ARG A 74 -10.70 0.99 -4.28
C ARG A 74 -10.18 -0.31 -4.87
N MET A 75 -11.03 -1.34 -4.90
CA MET A 75 -10.62 -2.65 -5.39
C MET A 75 -10.27 -2.60 -6.87
N GLN A 76 -11.11 -2.00 -7.74
CA GLN A 76 -10.81 -1.89 -9.17
C GLN A 76 -9.53 -1.10 -9.43
N ALA A 77 -9.31 0.00 -8.72
CA ALA A 77 -8.09 0.79 -8.85
C ALA A 77 -6.86 0.02 -8.33
N THR A 78 -6.96 -0.73 -7.24
CA THR A 78 -5.89 -1.62 -6.76
C THR A 78 -5.54 -2.68 -7.82
N LEU A 79 -6.54 -3.23 -8.51
CA LEU A 79 -6.32 -4.24 -9.56
C LEU A 79 -5.61 -3.63 -10.76
N ALA A 80 -6.10 -2.50 -11.26
CA ALA A 80 -5.43 -1.75 -12.32
C ALA A 80 -3.97 -1.43 -11.93
N THR A 81 -3.73 -1.09 -10.65
CA THR A 81 -2.38 -0.84 -10.13
C THR A 81 -1.52 -2.10 -10.16
N ALA A 82 -2.04 -3.28 -9.81
CA ALA A 82 -1.29 -4.53 -9.86
C ALA A 82 -0.76 -4.85 -11.26
N TYR A 83 -1.55 -4.56 -12.30
CA TYR A 83 -1.18 -4.80 -13.70
C TYR A 83 -0.27 -3.71 -14.30
N ARG A 84 -0.02 -2.58 -13.61
CA ARG A 84 0.62 -1.41 -14.23
C ARG A 84 2.00 -1.68 -14.82
N PHE A 85 2.75 -2.63 -14.25
CA PHE A 85 4.10 -2.98 -14.70
C PHE A 85 4.15 -4.05 -15.79
N ARG A 86 3.00 -4.58 -16.20
CA ARG A 86 2.88 -5.47 -17.36
C ARG A 86 2.60 -4.66 -18.61
N THR A 87 3.27 -5.02 -19.70
CA THR A 87 3.19 -4.32 -20.99
C THR A 87 2.46 -5.13 -22.06
N ASP A 88 1.87 -6.28 -21.69
CA ASP A 88 1.09 -7.11 -22.61
C ASP A 88 -0.32 -6.53 -22.85
N GLU A 89 -0.89 -6.79 -24.03
CA GLU A 89 -2.21 -6.26 -24.44
C GLU A 89 -3.33 -6.69 -23.50
N GLU A 90 -3.26 -7.90 -22.96
CA GLU A 90 -4.25 -8.42 -22.03
C GLU A 90 -4.23 -7.65 -20.70
N SER A 91 -3.05 -7.28 -20.20
CA SER A 91 -2.91 -6.39 -19.04
C SER A 91 -3.48 -5.00 -19.31
N ALA A 92 -3.24 -4.43 -20.50
CA ALA A 92 -3.80 -3.13 -20.90
C ALA A 92 -5.34 -3.19 -20.93
N ARG A 93 -5.91 -4.25 -21.51
CA ARG A 93 -7.36 -4.50 -21.54
C ARG A 93 -7.96 -4.59 -20.13
N LYS A 94 -7.29 -5.29 -19.21
CA LYS A 94 -7.72 -5.43 -17.80
C LYS A 94 -7.65 -4.13 -17.03
N ILE A 95 -6.59 -3.34 -17.21
CA ILE A 95 -6.47 -1.99 -16.62
C ILE A 95 -7.62 -1.11 -17.10
N ARG A 96 -7.86 -1.08 -18.42
CA ARG A 96 -8.96 -0.31 -19.02
C ARG A 96 -10.30 -0.73 -18.45
N ALA A 97 -10.60 -2.03 -18.46
CA ALA A 97 -11.85 -2.57 -17.94
C ALA A 97 -12.06 -2.21 -16.46
N ALA A 98 -11.02 -2.35 -15.63
CA ALA A 98 -11.07 -2.02 -14.22
C ALA A 98 -11.41 -0.54 -14.00
N ILE A 99 -10.66 0.39 -14.61
CA ILE A 99 -10.86 1.83 -14.42
C ILE A 99 -12.22 2.29 -14.97
N VAL A 100 -12.59 1.87 -16.19
CA VAL A 100 -13.87 2.27 -16.81
C VAL A 100 -15.07 1.69 -16.06
N SER A 101 -14.93 0.53 -15.41
CA SER A 101 -16.03 -0.07 -14.63
C SER A 101 -16.50 0.79 -13.46
N VAL A 102 -15.64 1.67 -12.94
CA VAL A 102 -15.92 2.52 -11.78
C VAL A 102 -15.87 4.02 -12.11
N LEU A 103 -15.09 4.46 -13.09
CA LEU A 103 -14.94 5.87 -13.46
C LEU A 103 -15.51 6.22 -14.84
N GLY A 104 -16.10 5.26 -15.56
CA GLY A 104 -16.72 5.51 -16.86
C GLY A 104 -17.82 6.59 -16.83
N PRO A 105 -18.16 7.17 -17.99
CA PRO A 105 -19.12 8.27 -18.09
C PRO A 105 -20.48 7.94 -17.45
N ASP A 106 -20.95 6.70 -17.65
CA ASP A 106 -22.24 6.20 -17.17
C ASP A 106 -22.21 5.71 -15.71
N LYS A 107 -21.07 5.83 -15.03
CA LYS A 107 -20.91 5.35 -13.65
C LYS A 107 -21.39 6.41 -12.64
N PRO A 108 -22.08 5.97 -11.58
CA PRO A 108 -22.57 6.88 -10.55
C PRO A 108 -21.41 7.50 -9.78
N MET A 109 -21.63 8.73 -9.32
CA MET A 109 -20.71 9.46 -8.44
C MET A 109 -20.51 8.81 -7.08
N VAL A 110 -21.46 7.96 -6.69
CA VAL A 110 -21.51 7.29 -5.40
C VAL A 110 -21.13 5.83 -5.61
N HIS A 111 -19.97 5.44 -5.09
CA HIS A 111 -19.54 4.05 -5.06
C HIS A 111 -20.11 3.33 -3.84
N SER A 112 -20.07 2.00 -3.88
CA SER A 112 -20.64 1.17 -2.83
C SER A 112 -19.83 -0.10 -2.59
N ILE A 113 -19.84 -0.55 -1.34
CA ILE A 113 -19.33 -1.85 -0.89
C ILE A 113 -20.48 -2.72 -0.40
N LYS A 114 -20.25 -4.03 -0.37
CA LYS A 114 -21.02 -4.92 0.49
C LYS A 114 -20.50 -4.85 1.92
N ASN A 115 -21.39 -4.53 2.86
CA ASN A 115 -21.18 -4.60 4.30
C ASN A 115 -22.25 -5.51 4.91
N GLN A 116 -21.86 -6.68 5.44
CA GLN A 116 -22.77 -7.67 6.04
C GLN A 116 -23.98 -7.99 5.12
N GLY A 117 -23.70 -8.19 3.83
CA GLY A 117 -24.70 -8.48 2.80
C GLY A 117 -25.45 -7.27 2.23
N LYS A 118 -25.40 -6.10 2.89
CA LYS A 118 -26.06 -4.86 2.44
C LYS A 118 -25.12 -4.03 1.58
N THR A 119 -25.66 -3.46 0.51
CA THR A 119 -24.92 -2.49 -0.31
C THR A 119 -24.94 -1.13 0.40
N VAL A 120 -23.77 -0.57 0.69
CA VAL A 120 -23.61 0.69 1.42
C VAL A 120 -22.68 1.60 0.66
N SER A 121 -23.02 2.88 0.59
CA SER A 121 -22.20 3.90 -0.05
C SER A 121 -20.84 4.10 0.66
N THR A 122 -19.76 4.24 -0.11
CA THR A 122 -18.36 4.19 0.39
C THR A 122 -17.72 5.52 0.76
N ARG A 123 -18.50 6.60 0.94
CA ARG A 123 -18.03 7.98 1.23
C ARG A 123 -17.00 8.05 2.37
N SER A 124 -15.73 7.80 2.08
CA SER A 124 -14.72 7.47 3.10
C SER A 124 -13.31 7.40 2.51
N PHE A 125 -12.34 7.07 3.38
CA PHE A 125 -10.99 6.71 3.01
C PHE A 125 -10.87 5.64 1.90
N HIS A 126 -11.85 4.73 1.73
CA HIS A 126 -11.81 3.73 0.66
C HIS A 126 -11.78 4.41 -0.71
N ASP A 127 -12.71 5.33 -0.97
CA ASP A 127 -12.77 6.04 -2.24
C ASP A 127 -11.54 6.91 -2.45
N MET A 128 -11.01 7.53 -1.39
CA MET A 128 -9.79 8.34 -1.47
C MET A 128 -8.58 7.51 -1.93
N ILE A 129 -8.42 6.29 -1.42
CA ILE A 129 -7.38 5.37 -1.90
C ILE A 129 -7.62 5.03 -3.37
N GLY A 130 -8.85 4.66 -3.73
CA GLY A 130 -9.17 4.27 -5.10
C GLY A 130 -8.98 5.38 -6.13
N LEU A 131 -9.39 6.62 -5.82
CA LEU A 131 -9.17 7.79 -6.66
C LEU A 131 -7.68 8.07 -6.86
N TYR A 132 -6.88 8.00 -5.80
CA TYR A 132 -5.43 8.19 -5.90
C TYR A 132 -4.80 7.12 -6.79
N LEU A 133 -5.11 5.84 -6.55
CA LEU A 133 -4.58 4.73 -7.36
C LEU A 133 -4.99 4.85 -8.84
N ALA A 134 -6.22 5.28 -9.11
CA ALA A 134 -6.66 5.54 -10.49
C ALA A 134 -5.84 6.67 -11.13
N LEU A 135 -5.58 7.77 -10.42
CA LEU A 135 -4.70 8.85 -10.92
C LEU A 135 -3.29 8.33 -11.24
N ARG A 136 -2.73 7.47 -10.38
CA ARG A 136 -1.40 6.86 -10.58
C ARG A 136 -1.36 5.98 -11.83
N VAL A 137 -2.39 5.16 -12.04
CA VAL A 137 -2.53 4.36 -13.26
C VAL A 137 -2.64 5.26 -14.49
N LEU A 138 -3.47 6.31 -14.44
CA LEU A 138 -3.61 7.25 -15.55
C LEU A 138 -2.32 8.03 -15.84
N GLU A 139 -1.52 8.34 -14.82
CA GLU A 139 -0.21 8.99 -14.96
C GLU A 139 0.78 8.11 -15.71
N GLU A 140 0.82 6.80 -15.41
CA GLU A 140 1.89 5.91 -15.88
C GLU A 140 1.51 5.04 -17.09
N ARG A 141 0.23 4.89 -17.40
CA ARG A 141 -0.29 4.02 -18.49
C ARG A 141 -0.96 4.80 -19.60
N GLU A 142 -0.17 5.66 -20.24
CA GLU A 142 -0.61 6.47 -21.39
C GLU A 142 -0.96 5.62 -22.63
N ASP A 143 -0.42 4.40 -22.71
CA ASP A 143 -0.73 3.41 -23.74
C ASP A 143 -2.16 2.86 -23.64
N VAL A 144 -2.80 2.95 -22.47
CA VAL A 144 -4.11 2.32 -22.21
C VAL A 144 -5.28 3.29 -22.47
N PHE A 145 -5.07 4.58 -22.22
CA PHE A 145 -6.11 5.60 -22.30
C PHE A 145 -5.65 6.75 -23.20
N GLY A 146 -6.37 6.95 -24.31
CA GLY A 146 -6.16 8.12 -25.16
C GLY A 146 -6.43 9.42 -24.41
N TRP A 147 -5.85 10.53 -24.89
CA TRP A 147 -5.90 11.84 -24.22
C TRP A 147 -7.33 12.28 -23.84
N ALA A 148 -8.29 12.18 -24.76
CA ALA A 148 -9.67 12.60 -24.52
C ALA A 148 -10.36 11.75 -23.43
N GLU A 149 -10.10 10.44 -23.41
CA GLU A 149 -10.64 9.55 -22.39
C GLU A 149 -9.98 9.78 -21.03
N LYS A 150 -8.66 9.95 -21.00
CA LYS A 150 -7.92 10.31 -19.78
C LYS A 150 -8.47 11.60 -19.17
N ALA A 151 -8.76 12.62 -19.98
CA ALA A 151 -9.38 13.86 -19.52
C ALA A 151 -10.79 13.64 -18.93
N LEU A 152 -11.62 12.78 -19.54
CA LEU A 152 -12.94 12.43 -19.00
C LEU A 152 -12.84 11.70 -17.66
N LEU A 153 -11.93 10.73 -17.55
CA LEU A 153 -11.70 9.96 -16.32
C LEU A 153 -11.17 10.85 -15.19
N ILE A 154 -10.24 11.77 -15.50
CA ILE A 154 -9.77 12.79 -14.55
C ILE A 154 -10.93 13.69 -14.10
N GLY A 155 -11.77 14.17 -15.02
CA GLY A 155 -12.94 14.97 -14.68
C GLY A 155 -13.91 14.23 -13.74
N LYS A 156 -14.08 12.91 -13.91
CA LYS A 156 -14.85 12.08 -12.98
C LYS A 156 -14.19 11.99 -11.60
N ILE A 157 -12.87 11.81 -11.54
CA ILE A 157 -12.12 11.82 -10.28
C ILE A 157 -12.32 13.14 -9.53
N GLU A 158 -12.21 14.28 -10.23
CA GLU A 158 -12.42 15.61 -9.65
C GLU A 158 -13.86 15.83 -9.14
N GLN A 159 -14.84 15.21 -9.77
CA GLN A 159 -16.23 15.24 -9.32
C GLN A 159 -16.47 14.33 -8.08
N ILE A 160 -15.83 13.15 -8.01
CA ILE A 160 -16.01 12.19 -6.89
C ILE A 160 -15.25 12.65 -5.65
N PHE A 161 -14.05 13.22 -5.84
CA PHE A 161 -13.15 13.68 -4.79
C PHE A 161 -13.83 14.49 -3.67
N PRO A 162 -14.57 15.58 -3.92
CA PRO A 162 -15.24 16.35 -2.87
C PRO A 162 -16.26 15.54 -2.08
N TRP A 163 -16.94 14.61 -2.74
CA TRP A 163 -17.93 13.76 -2.09
C TRP A 163 -17.24 12.75 -1.17
N ALA A 164 -16.22 12.05 -1.66
CA ALA A 164 -15.40 11.10 -0.89
C ALA A 164 -14.70 11.78 0.31
N LEU A 165 -14.09 12.94 0.07
CA LEU A 165 -13.40 13.72 1.11
C LEU A 165 -14.36 14.15 2.22
N ALA A 166 -15.62 14.40 1.92
CA ALA A 166 -16.60 14.78 2.94
C ALA A 166 -17.17 13.59 3.75
N GLY A 167 -16.64 12.38 3.54
CA GLY A 167 -16.94 11.19 4.35
C GLY A 167 -16.56 11.32 5.83
N LEU A 168 -17.34 10.69 6.71
CA LEU A 168 -17.10 10.67 8.16
C LEU A 168 -16.15 9.53 8.54
N ASP A 169 -14.86 9.73 8.28
CA ASP A 169 -13.80 8.83 8.72
C ASP A 169 -13.40 9.11 10.17
N ASN A 170 -13.03 8.07 10.92
CA ASN A 170 -12.50 8.15 12.28
C ASN A 170 -11.10 7.52 12.40
N GLU A 171 -10.38 7.82 13.48
CA GLU A 171 -9.12 7.15 13.83
C GLU A 171 -8.10 7.10 12.66
N ASN A 172 -7.45 5.96 12.42
CA ASN A 172 -6.51 5.79 11.31
C ASN A 172 -7.15 6.03 9.92
N ARG A 173 -8.45 5.76 9.76
CA ARG A 173 -9.18 6.00 8.50
C ARG A 173 -9.22 7.48 8.17
N ALA A 174 -9.36 8.33 9.18
CA ALA A 174 -9.30 9.78 8.99
C ALA A 174 -7.92 10.25 8.52
N LEU A 175 -6.84 9.67 9.07
CA LEU A 175 -5.46 9.97 8.64
C LEU A 175 -5.19 9.47 7.21
N LEU A 176 -5.66 8.27 6.86
CA LEU A 176 -5.60 7.74 5.50
C LEU A 176 -6.29 8.70 4.53
N SER A 177 -7.55 9.01 4.81
CA SER A 177 -8.37 9.91 3.99
C SER A 177 -7.73 11.30 3.85
N ALA A 178 -7.10 11.83 4.90
CA ALA A 178 -6.35 13.08 4.83
C ALA A 178 -5.10 12.99 3.95
N ALA A 179 -4.28 11.94 4.09
CA ALA A 179 -3.03 11.79 3.35
C ALA A 179 -3.28 11.55 1.85
N TYR A 180 -4.15 10.60 1.50
CA TYR A 180 -4.55 10.40 0.10
C TYR A 180 -5.28 11.62 -0.45
N GLY A 181 -6.07 12.31 0.38
CA GLY A 181 -6.72 13.55 -0.03
C GLY A 181 -5.76 14.66 -0.38
N LEU A 182 -4.68 14.81 0.39
CA LEU A 182 -3.61 15.74 0.10
C LEU A 182 -2.85 15.33 -1.18
N ALA A 183 -2.60 14.03 -1.34
CA ALA A 183 -1.93 13.49 -2.52
C ALA A 183 -2.73 13.73 -3.81
N ILE A 184 -4.06 13.53 -3.77
CA ILE A 184 -4.96 13.85 -4.89
C ILE A 184 -5.00 15.35 -5.13
N LEU A 185 -5.14 16.16 -4.08
CA LEU A 185 -5.26 17.61 -4.19
C LEU A 185 -4.06 18.25 -4.90
N HIS A 186 -2.87 17.66 -4.74
CA HIS A 186 -1.62 18.11 -5.34
C HIS A 186 -1.17 17.25 -6.52
N HIS A 187 -2.01 16.34 -7.00
CA HIS A 187 -1.63 15.46 -8.10
C HIS A 187 -1.52 16.25 -9.42
N PRO A 188 -0.45 16.08 -10.22
CA PRO A 188 -0.24 16.86 -11.45
C PRO A 188 -1.35 16.77 -12.49
N LEU A 189 -2.07 15.64 -12.52
CA LEU A 189 -3.20 15.44 -13.42
C LEU A 189 -4.49 16.15 -13.00
N THR A 190 -4.61 16.60 -11.74
CA THR A 190 -5.80 17.29 -11.24
C THR A 190 -5.63 18.80 -11.28
N ASN A 191 -6.70 19.54 -11.55
CA ASN A 191 -6.69 20.98 -11.66
C ASN A 191 -7.86 21.62 -10.89
N PHE A 192 -7.78 21.57 -9.56
CA PHE A 192 -8.74 22.27 -8.70
C PHE A 192 -8.46 23.78 -8.69
N SER A 193 -9.49 24.60 -8.79
CA SER A 193 -9.35 26.06 -8.66
C SER A 193 -8.78 26.46 -7.28
N PRO A 194 -8.10 27.61 -7.14
CA PRO A 194 -7.53 28.04 -5.85
C PRO A 194 -8.55 28.07 -4.69
N ALA A 195 -9.80 28.44 -4.98
CA ALA A 195 -10.88 28.43 -4.00
C ALA A 195 -11.24 27.01 -3.53
N LEU A 196 -11.33 26.06 -4.47
CA LEU A 196 -11.55 24.65 -4.15
C LEU A 196 -10.35 24.07 -3.38
N GLN A 197 -9.12 24.38 -3.78
CA GLN A 197 -7.93 23.93 -3.08
C GLN A 197 -7.93 24.37 -1.61
N LYS A 198 -8.24 25.65 -1.35
CA LYS A 198 -8.36 26.18 0.02
C LYS A 198 -9.46 25.45 0.81
N ARG A 199 -10.61 25.18 0.19
CA ARG A 199 -11.73 24.46 0.82
C ARG A 199 -11.35 23.01 1.17
N TYR A 200 -10.75 22.28 0.24
CA TYR A 200 -10.36 20.89 0.44
C TYR A 200 -9.21 20.76 1.43
N ALA A 201 -8.23 21.67 1.39
CA ALA A 201 -7.17 21.73 2.41
C ALA A 201 -7.73 21.92 3.82
N LYS A 202 -8.82 22.69 3.99
CA LYS A 202 -9.51 22.81 5.28
C LYS A 202 -10.12 21.47 5.72
N GLN A 203 -10.85 20.79 4.82
CA GLN A 203 -11.46 19.49 5.12
C GLN A 203 -10.40 18.42 5.47
N ILE A 204 -9.28 18.41 4.75
CA ILE A 204 -8.13 17.54 5.06
C ILE A 204 -7.62 17.82 6.48
N ARG A 205 -7.42 19.09 6.86
CA ARG A 205 -7.01 19.43 8.24
C ARG A 205 -8.02 18.98 9.29
N ASP A 206 -9.31 19.07 9.00
CA ASP A 206 -10.35 18.61 9.92
C ASP A 206 -10.31 17.08 10.09
N LYS A 207 -10.03 16.31 9.02
CA LYS A 207 -9.77 14.87 9.14
C LYS A 207 -8.52 14.56 9.96
N ILE A 208 -7.43 15.32 9.78
CA ILE A 208 -6.22 15.14 10.60
C ILE A 208 -6.55 15.29 12.08
N LYS A 209 -7.29 16.34 12.46
CA LYS A 209 -7.74 16.55 13.85
C LYS A 209 -8.56 15.37 14.38
N VAL A 210 -9.44 14.80 13.56
CA VAL A 210 -10.22 13.60 13.96
C VAL A 210 -9.30 12.41 14.20
N GLY A 211 -8.38 12.13 13.28
CA GLY A 211 -7.46 11.00 13.41
C GLY A 211 -6.49 11.12 14.58
N LEU A 212 -6.03 12.35 14.89
CA LEU A 212 -5.15 12.62 16.03
C LEU A 212 -5.77 12.31 17.39
N LYS A 213 -7.11 12.23 17.51
CA LYS A 213 -7.78 11.79 18.75
C LYS A 213 -7.41 10.36 19.16
N ALA A 214 -6.98 9.54 18.20
CA ALA A 214 -6.54 8.17 18.44
C ALA A 214 -5.05 8.07 18.83
N VAL A 215 -4.30 9.18 18.84
CA VAL A 215 -2.89 9.19 19.22
C VAL A 215 -2.75 9.86 20.58
N ASP A 216 -2.22 9.13 21.56
CA ASP A 216 -2.03 9.66 22.91
C ASP A 216 -0.85 10.65 23.00
N SER A 217 -0.71 11.30 24.15
CA SER A 217 0.41 12.23 24.42
C SER A 217 1.77 11.54 24.38
N SER A 218 1.80 10.22 24.60
CA SER A 218 3.01 9.43 24.55
C SER A 218 3.43 9.13 23.10
N GLY A 219 2.58 9.35 22.11
CA GLY A 219 2.84 9.07 20.70
C GLY A 219 2.51 7.62 20.35
N VAL A 220 1.47 7.06 20.95
CA VAL A 220 0.96 5.71 20.71
C VAL A 220 -0.44 5.82 20.12
N TYR A 221 -0.63 5.18 18.97
CA TYR A 221 -1.95 4.99 18.36
C TYR A 221 -2.75 3.93 19.12
N HIS A 222 -4.00 4.25 19.40
CA HIS A 222 -4.98 3.39 20.05
C HIS A 222 -6.28 3.35 19.23
N GLU A 223 -6.72 2.15 18.88
CA GLU A 223 -8.00 1.93 18.19
C GLU A 223 -9.13 1.74 19.21
N SER A 224 -10.33 2.17 18.85
CA SER A 224 -11.61 1.90 19.53
C SER A 224 -11.75 2.48 20.95
N ALA A 225 -12.97 2.37 21.49
CA ALA A 225 -13.29 2.77 22.87
C ALA A 225 -12.44 2.06 23.94
N GLY A 226 -11.82 0.91 23.61
CA GLY A 226 -10.95 0.15 24.52
C GLY A 226 -9.48 0.58 24.53
N LYS A 227 -9.09 1.61 23.77
CA LYS A 227 -7.71 2.09 23.62
C LYS A 227 -6.69 1.01 23.26
N GLN A 228 -7.04 0.19 22.28
CA GLN A 228 -6.30 -1.01 21.93
C GLN A 228 -5.14 -0.71 20.98
N TYR A 229 -3.94 -1.20 21.30
CA TYR A 229 -2.79 -1.04 20.42
C TYR A 229 -2.82 -2.04 19.27
N SER A 230 -2.52 -1.57 18.07
CA SER A 230 -2.28 -2.38 16.86
C SER A 230 -1.02 -1.87 16.20
N LEU A 231 0.01 -2.71 16.09
CA LEU A 231 1.26 -2.36 15.41
C LEU A 231 0.99 -1.93 13.97
N HIS A 232 0.11 -2.65 13.27
CA HIS A 232 -0.26 -2.34 11.89
C HIS A 232 -0.87 -0.93 11.78
N TYR A 233 -1.89 -0.60 12.59
CA TYR A 233 -2.52 0.71 12.52
C TYR A 233 -1.67 1.84 13.12
N HIS A 234 -0.78 1.52 14.05
CA HIS A 234 0.22 2.46 14.54
C HIS A 234 1.17 2.86 13.40
N LEU A 235 1.72 1.89 12.66
CA LEU A 235 2.59 2.14 11.51
C LEU A 235 1.88 2.89 10.38
N VAL A 236 0.63 2.50 10.05
CA VAL A 236 -0.20 3.22 9.08
C VAL A 236 -0.35 4.68 9.49
N SER A 237 -0.79 4.94 10.72
CA SER A 237 -1.03 6.29 11.23
C SER A 237 0.25 7.12 11.27
N ALA A 238 1.36 6.54 11.71
CA ALA A 238 2.66 7.20 11.77
C ALA A 238 3.14 7.62 10.37
N LEU A 239 3.01 6.74 9.37
CA LEU A 239 3.43 7.07 8.01
C LEU A 239 2.47 8.02 7.28
N MET A 240 1.17 7.98 7.57
CA MET A 240 0.26 9.04 7.10
C MET A 240 0.67 10.40 7.66
N LEU A 241 0.99 10.47 8.96
CA LEU A 241 1.47 11.70 9.58
C LEU A 241 2.83 12.14 9.03
N SER A 242 3.73 11.22 8.66
CA SER A 242 4.99 11.60 8.00
C SER A 242 4.74 12.20 6.62
N TYR A 243 3.86 11.60 5.81
CA TYR A 243 3.48 12.14 4.51
C TYR A 243 2.88 13.54 4.66
N LEU A 244 1.92 13.69 5.56
CA LEU A 244 1.28 14.97 5.85
C LEU A 244 2.28 16.02 6.34
N GLY A 245 3.21 15.65 7.24
CA GLY A 245 4.21 16.56 7.79
C GLY A 245 5.30 16.98 6.79
N GLN A 246 5.52 16.22 5.72
CA GLN A 246 6.41 16.60 4.61
C GLN A 246 5.72 17.55 3.62
N ASN A 247 4.39 17.47 3.51
CA ASN A 247 3.61 18.18 2.48
C ASN A 247 2.75 19.32 3.03
N LEU A 248 2.69 19.50 4.35
CA LEU A 248 1.99 20.59 5.02
C LEU A 248 2.96 21.41 5.87
N PRO A 249 2.70 22.71 6.08
CA PRO A 249 3.58 23.59 6.85
C PRO A 249 3.61 23.27 8.36
N ASP A 250 2.63 22.51 8.88
CA ASP A 250 2.58 22.16 10.31
C ASP A 250 3.59 21.06 10.64
N LYS A 251 4.72 21.51 11.22
CA LYS A 251 5.83 20.64 11.62
C LYS A 251 5.46 19.64 12.73
N ASN A 252 4.35 19.86 13.45
CA ASN A 252 3.95 18.95 14.53
C ASN A 252 3.60 17.56 14.01
N TYR A 253 3.08 17.43 12.79
CA TYR A 253 2.77 16.13 12.19
C TYR A 253 4.03 15.31 11.95
N ALA A 254 5.08 15.93 11.39
CA ALA A 254 6.36 15.28 11.15
C ALA A 254 7.06 14.87 12.46
N ALA A 255 6.97 15.72 13.49
CA ALA A 255 7.51 15.45 14.83
C ALA A 255 6.78 14.28 15.52
N LEU A 256 5.44 14.25 15.45
CA LEU A 256 4.64 13.16 16.00
C LEU A 256 4.89 11.85 15.26
N ALA A 257 4.95 11.86 13.93
CA ALA A 257 5.30 10.69 13.13
C ALA A 257 6.67 10.12 13.54
N ARG A 258 7.68 10.98 13.71
CA ARG A 258 9.01 10.57 14.19
C ARG A 258 8.92 9.92 15.57
N LYS A 259 8.16 10.51 16.50
CA LYS A 259 7.95 9.96 17.85
C LYS A 259 7.33 8.55 17.82
N MET A 260 6.27 8.36 17.03
CA MET A 260 5.60 7.07 16.84
C MET A 260 6.57 6.03 16.24
N LEU A 261 7.29 6.39 15.19
CA LEU A 261 8.24 5.48 14.52
C LEU A 261 9.42 5.12 15.43
N THR A 262 9.96 6.06 16.22
CA THR A 262 11.02 5.78 17.19
C THR A 262 10.57 4.78 18.25
N ARG A 263 9.30 4.82 18.68
CA ARG A 263 8.76 3.78 19.58
C ARG A 263 8.75 2.42 18.90
N THR A 264 8.22 2.35 17.68
CA THR A 264 8.22 1.10 16.92
C THR A 264 9.63 0.54 16.75
N HIS A 265 10.62 1.40 16.48
CA HIS A 265 12.03 1.02 16.43
C HIS A 265 12.53 0.40 17.74
N GLY A 266 12.23 1.02 18.88
CA GLY A 266 12.62 0.52 20.19
C GLY A 266 11.91 -0.77 20.61
N TRP A 267 10.65 -0.94 20.20
CA TRP A 267 9.83 -2.12 20.53
C TRP A 267 10.13 -3.33 19.65
N TYR A 268 10.40 -3.11 18.36
CA TYR A 268 10.58 -4.18 17.38
C TYR A 268 11.95 -4.10 16.72
N LYS A 269 12.88 -4.89 17.28
CA LYS A 269 14.23 -5.09 16.72
C LYS A 269 14.17 -5.74 15.33
N LEU A 270 15.23 -5.57 14.56
CA LEU A 270 15.41 -6.20 13.25
C LEU A 270 15.22 -7.73 13.31
N GLY A 271 14.41 -8.29 12.40
CA GLY A 271 14.10 -9.72 12.32
C GLY A 271 13.15 -10.20 13.42
N LYS A 272 12.47 -9.28 14.11
CA LYS A 272 11.59 -9.55 15.25
C LYS A 272 10.24 -8.85 15.08
N LEU A 273 9.86 -8.44 13.87
CA LEU A 273 8.52 -7.93 13.59
C LEU A 273 7.52 -9.07 13.80
N ASN A 274 6.90 -9.08 14.97
CA ASN A 274 5.93 -10.09 15.37
C ASN A 274 4.70 -9.40 15.96
N TRP A 275 3.65 -10.18 16.13
CA TRP A 275 2.35 -9.72 16.61
C TRP A 275 2.30 -9.49 18.13
N GLN A 276 3.37 -9.80 18.87
CA GLN A 276 3.32 -9.74 20.34
C GLN A 276 3.06 -8.30 20.79
N GLY A 277 2.00 -8.13 21.57
CA GLY A 277 1.57 -6.85 22.14
C GLY A 277 0.44 -6.12 21.39
N SER A 278 -0.04 -6.61 20.24
CA SER A 278 -1.26 -6.07 19.61
C SER A 278 -2.54 -6.70 20.15
N PHE A 279 -3.59 -5.90 20.28
CA PHE A 279 -4.90 -6.39 20.73
C PHE A 279 -5.62 -7.22 19.67
N ARG A 280 -5.48 -6.88 18.38
CA ARG A 280 -6.06 -7.67 17.30
C ARG A 280 -5.15 -8.86 16.99
N PRO A 281 -5.72 -10.02 16.61
CA PRO A 281 -4.98 -11.01 15.87
C PRO A 281 -4.51 -10.35 14.58
N THR A 282 -3.20 -10.20 14.42
CA THR A 282 -2.65 -9.60 13.20
C THR A 282 -1.70 -10.56 12.57
N GLY A 283 -2.16 -11.16 11.48
CA GLY A 283 -1.21 -11.57 10.48
C GLY A 283 -0.42 -10.39 9.98
N ILE A 284 0.90 -10.52 9.99
CA ILE A 284 1.79 -9.51 9.44
C ILE A 284 2.04 -9.88 7.98
N GLY A 285 1.29 -9.22 7.09
CA GLY A 285 1.51 -9.22 5.64
C GLY A 285 2.70 -8.37 5.20
N LEU A 286 2.98 -8.38 3.90
CA LEU A 286 4.06 -7.56 3.33
C LEU A 286 3.77 -6.07 3.46
N GLN A 287 2.51 -5.65 3.56
CA GLN A 287 2.20 -4.24 3.82
C GLN A 287 2.81 -3.76 5.15
N THR A 288 2.70 -4.54 6.22
CA THR A 288 3.25 -4.14 7.53
C THR A 288 4.79 -4.14 7.51
N VAL A 289 5.40 -5.09 6.80
CA VAL A 289 6.85 -5.13 6.55
C VAL A 289 7.32 -3.90 5.79
N LEU A 290 6.60 -3.52 4.72
CA LEU A 290 6.85 -2.32 3.94
C LEU A 290 6.81 -1.07 4.82
N LEU A 291 5.73 -0.89 5.60
CA LEU A 291 5.58 0.26 6.49
C LEU A 291 6.68 0.30 7.56
N ARG A 292 7.09 -0.85 8.10
CA ARG A 292 8.20 -0.95 9.05
C ARG A 292 9.52 -0.44 8.44
N ALA A 293 9.85 -0.89 7.24
CA ALA A 293 11.08 -0.52 6.54
C ALA A 293 11.09 0.96 6.13
N LEU A 294 9.97 1.47 5.60
CA LEU A 294 9.81 2.89 5.29
C LEU A 294 9.89 3.78 6.53
N GLY A 295 9.38 3.30 7.67
CA GLY A 295 9.53 3.95 8.96
C GLY A 295 11.00 4.12 9.37
N GLU A 296 11.81 3.07 9.23
CA GLU A 296 13.27 3.14 9.46
C GLU A 296 13.96 4.11 8.50
N LYS A 297 13.55 4.10 7.23
CA LYS A 297 14.06 5.05 6.25
C LYS A 297 13.76 6.49 6.68
N TYR A 298 12.52 6.78 7.08
CA TYR A 298 12.11 8.10 7.55
C TYR A 298 12.85 8.56 8.81
N LEU A 299 13.21 7.62 9.70
CA LEU A 299 14.06 7.90 10.85
C LEU A 299 15.52 8.23 10.46
N GLY A 300 15.93 7.97 9.22
CA GLY A 300 17.30 8.18 8.73
C GLY A 300 18.21 6.98 8.95
N ASN A 301 17.66 5.78 9.20
CA ASN A 301 18.46 4.58 9.39
C ASN A 301 19.07 4.12 8.06
N LYS A 302 20.40 4.11 7.96
CA LYS A 302 21.13 3.70 6.73
C LYS A 302 20.86 2.23 6.35
N ASN A 303 20.53 1.38 7.32
CA ASN A 303 20.27 -0.04 7.12
C ASN A 303 18.77 -0.38 7.04
N TRP A 304 17.92 0.60 6.69
CA TRP A 304 16.47 0.39 6.61
C TRP A 304 16.09 -0.76 5.66
N LEU A 305 16.83 -0.97 4.57
CA LEU A 305 16.62 -2.10 3.65
C LEU A 305 16.81 -3.45 4.32
N SER A 306 17.66 -3.56 5.34
CA SER A 306 17.82 -4.79 6.10
C SER A 306 16.53 -5.18 6.82
N TYR A 307 15.71 -4.21 7.27
CA TYR A 307 14.39 -4.50 7.84
C TYR A 307 13.45 -5.10 6.83
N TRP A 308 13.41 -4.54 5.61
CA TRP A 308 12.64 -5.11 4.53
C TRP A 308 13.09 -6.54 4.22
N GLN A 309 14.39 -6.75 3.96
CA GLN A 309 14.92 -8.05 3.55
C GLN A 309 14.78 -9.13 4.64
N ALA A 310 15.01 -8.77 5.92
CA ALA A 310 14.91 -9.72 7.02
C ALA A 310 13.45 -10.09 7.34
N GLU A 311 12.54 -9.12 7.31
CA GLU A 311 11.17 -9.32 7.78
C GLU A 311 10.25 -9.87 6.68
N LYS A 312 10.54 -9.66 5.39
CA LYS A 312 9.72 -10.17 4.29
C LYS A 312 9.77 -11.70 4.17
N LYS A 313 10.81 -12.34 4.70
CA LYS A 313 11.02 -13.79 4.57
C LYS A 313 9.81 -14.53 5.13
N ASN A 314 9.25 -15.46 4.36
CA ASN A 314 8.05 -16.23 4.71
C ASN A 314 6.80 -15.36 4.92
N ARG A 315 6.66 -14.25 4.18
CA ARG A 315 5.46 -13.41 4.16
C ARG A 315 5.09 -13.06 2.72
N GLY A 316 3.82 -12.72 2.49
CA GLY A 316 3.33 -12.32 1.17
C GLY A 316 3.06 -13.50 0.26
N PHE A 317 4.06 -14.30 -0.08
CA PHE A 317 3.92 -15.41 -1.04
C PHE A 317 4.10 -16.75 -0.34
N ILE A 318 3.15 -17.06 0.53
CA ILE A 318 3.17 -18.27 1.37
C ILE A 318 2.00 -19.22 1.11
N ASP A 319 1.13 -18.88 0.17
CA ASP A 319 0.06 -19.77 -0.28
C ASP A 319 0.66 -20.84 -1.20
N ALA A 320 0.82 -22.06 -0.69
CA ALA A 320 1.37 -23.18 -1.45
C ALA A 320 0.49 -23.59 -2.65
N ALA A 321 -0.83 -23.40 -2.55
CA ALA A 321 -1.75 -23.70 -3.64
C ALA A 321 -1.69 -22.62 -4.73
N HIS A 322 -1.36 -21.39 -4.35
CA HIS A 322 -1.25 -20.26 -5.26
C HIS A 322 0.03 -19.45 -4.97
N PRO A 323 1.22 -19.90 -5.41
CA PRO A 323 2.51 -19.28 -5.05
C PRO A 323 2.67 -17.81 -5.44
N GLN A 324 1.87 -17.36 -6.41
CA GLN A 324 1.82 -15.97 -6.90
C GLN A 324 0.84 -15.08 -6.13
N ARG A 325 0.04 -15.66 -5.23
CA ARG A 325 -0.96 -14.94 -4.45
C ARG A 325 -0.29 -14.17 -3.32
N LEU A 326 -0.49 -12.86 -3.30
CA LEU A 326 -0.02 -11.97 -2.26
C LEU A 326 -0.99 -12.00 -1.08
N VAL A 327 -0.56 -12.58 0.04
CA VAL A 327 -1.37 -12.85 1.22
C VAL A 327 -0.73 -12.37 2.52
N TRP A 328 -1.59 -12.15 3.50
CA TRP A 328 -1.25 -12.09 4.91
C TRP A 328 -1.99 -13.22 5.65
N LYS A 329 -1.35 -13.78 6.68
CA LYS A 329 -1.89 -14.93 7.42
C LYS A 329 -2.56 -14.47 8.71
N ASP A 330 -3.88 -14.57 8.81
CA ASP A 330 -4.57 -14.38 10.10
C ASP A 330 -4.16 -15.50 11.06
N ASP A 331 -3.50 -15.15 12.16
CA ASP A 331 -3.00 -16.12 13.13
C ASP A 331 -4.11 -16.72 14.01
N VAL A 332 -5.27 -16.07 14.15
CA VAL A 332 -6.38 -16.62 14.93
C VAL A 332 -7.27 -17.53 14.10
N ASP A 333 -7.65 -17.10 12.90
CA ASP A 333 -8.43 -17.95 12.01
C ASP A 333 -7.56 -18.99 11.28
N ASN A 334 -6.23 -18.84 11.34
CA ASN A 334 -5.25 -19.61 10.56
C ASN A 334 -5.57 -19.59 9.05
N THR A 335 -6.00 -18.43 8.54
CA THR A 335 -6.41 -18.24 7.14
C THR A 335 -5.49 -17.32 6.36
N LEU A 336 -5.38 -17.54 5.06
CA LEU A 336 -4.65 -16.66 4.14
C LEU A 336 -5.62 -15.68 3.48
N ASN A 337 -5.35 -14.39 3.67
CA ASN A 337 -6.16 -13.28 3.21
C ASN A 337 -5.36 -12.47 2.20
N ASP A 338 -6.00 -11.98 1.14
CA ASP A 338 -5.31 -11.16 0.15
C ASP A 338 -4.75 -9.87 0.77
N ASP A 339 -3.46 -9.62 0.59
CA ASP A 339 -2.78 -8.39 1.04
C ASP A 339 -2.77 -7.33 -0.07
N TYR A 340 -3.92 -7.12 -0.71
CA TYR A 340 -4.08 -6.11 -1.75
C TYR A 340 -3.79 -4.68 -1.22
N SER A 341 -3.89 -4.50 0.09
CA SER A 341 -3.59 -3.27 0.80
C SER A 341 -2.11 -2.86 0.76
N PHE A 342 -1.21 -3.81 0.44
CA PHE A 342 0.19 -3.54 0.14
C PHE A 342 0.35 -2.49 -0.95
N MET A 343 -0.33 -2.67 -2.09
CA MET A 343 -0.25 -1.75 -3.23
C MET A 343 -0.72 -0.34 -2.86
N ASN A 344 -1.79 -0.24 -2.06
CA ASN A 344 -2.32 1.04 -1.62
C ASN A 344 -1.24 1.88 -0.92
N MET A 345 -0.51 1.26 0.02
CA MET A 345 0.57 1.93 0.76
C MET A 345 1.81 2.15 -0.11
N ALA A 346 2.20 1.14 -0.88
CA ALA A 346 3.35 1.24 -1.77
C ALA A 346 3.21 2.43 -2.72
N GLU A 347 2.06 2.62 -3.38
CA GLU A 347 1.87 3.75 -4.30
C GLU A 347 1.97 5.13 -3.65
N LEU A 348 1.64 5.26 -2.36
CA LEU A 348 1.77 6.54 -1.67
C LEU A 348 3.22 6.83 -1.26
N PHE A 349 4.00 5.81 -0.92
CA PHE A 349 5.32 5.97 -0.33
C PHE A 349 6.50 5.57 -1.23
N ILE A 350 6.29 4.90 -2.35
CA ILE A 350 7.39 4.39 -3.18
C ILE A 350 8.24 5.53 -3.76
N ARG A 351 7.64 6.66 -4.13
CA ARG A 351 8.38 7.87 -4.57
C ARG A 351 9.15 8.54 -3.42
N ILE A 352 8.77 8.29 -2.16
CA ILE A 352 9.53 8.71 -0.97
C ILE A 352 10.68 7.72 -0.70
N ALA A 353 10.51 6.45 -1.09
CA ALA A 353 11.50 5.39 -0.94
C ALA A 353 12.61 5.45 -2.00
N GLU A 354 12.29 5.83 -3.23
CA GLU A 354 13.25 6.07 -4.32
C GLU A 354 12.62 7.14 -5.23
N PRO A 355 13.19 8.34 -5.36
CA PRO A 355 12.75 9.25 -6.42
C PRO A 355 13.04 8.55 -7.74
N LEU A 356 11.99 8.20 -8.48
CA LEU A 356 12.08 7.60 -9.81
C LEU A 356 12.65 8.60 -10.83
#